data_AF-A0A662AX76-F1
#
_entry.id   AF-A0A662AX76-F1
#
_cell.length_a   1.000
_cell.length_b   1.000
_cell.length_c   1.000
_cell.angle_alpha   90.00
_cell.angle_beta   90.00
_cell.angle_gamma   90.00
#
_symmetry.space_group_name_H-M   'P 1'
#
loop_
_entity.id
_entity.type
_entity.pdbx_description
1 polymer ?
#
loop_
_entity_poly.entity_id
_entity_poly.type
_entity_poly.pdbx_seq_one_letter_code
_entity_poly.pdbx_strand_id
1 'polypeptide(L)'
;NTILMFCGIANPEPLKDYLRDQCSELISFEFPDHHIYKKKDLQMIRKKFEELFTRSKIILTTEKDVMRLIKSPYLSELKNLPVFYIPIEVKLHGTDEPEFEQQIIEYVEKNRRNG
;
A
#
# COMPACT_ATOMS: atom_id res chain seq x y z
N ASN A 1 0.11 8.89 14.35
CA ASN A 1 0.26 7.74 13.44
C ASN A 1 -0.02 8.24 12.03
N THR A 2 0.91 8.11 11.08
CA THR A 2 0.73 8.61 9.71
C THR A 2 0.63 7.45 8.72
N ILE A 3 -0.38 7.45 7.86
CA ILE A 3 -0.52 6.49 6.78
C ILE A 3 -0.17 7.17 5.45
N LEU A 4 0.79 6.61 4.73
CA LEU A 4 1.05 6.96 3.33
C LEU A 4 0.36 5.93 2.45
N MET A 5 -0.76 6.32 1.85
CA MET A 5 -1.53 5.49 0.94
C MET A 5 -1.07 5.69 -0.50
N PHE A 6 -1.04 4.63 -1.31
CA PHE A 6 -1.02 4.76 -2.76
C PHE A 6 -1.91 3.71 -3.42
N CYS A 7 -2.61 4.09 -4.50
CA CYS A 7 -3.45 3.14 -5.24
C CYS A 7 -3.70 3.55 -6.69
N GLY A 8 -3.93 2.56 -7.56
CA GLY A 8 -4.29 2.71 -8.96
C GLY A 8 -5.67 2.11 -9.25
N ILE A 9 -6.69 2.54 -8.52
CA ILE A 9 -8.07 2.02 -8.60
C ILE A 9 -9.05 3.11 -9.02
N ALA A 10 -10.16 2.72 -9.64
CA ALA A 10 -11.16 3.66 -10.17
C ALA A 10 -11.76 4.63 -9.14
N ASN A 11 -11.99 4.21 -7.89
CA ASN A 11 -12.53 5.07 -6.84
C ASN A 11 -11.83 4.84 -5.49
N PRO A 12 -10.86 5.68 -5.11
CA PRO A 12 -10.13 5.55 -3.86
C PRO A 12 -10.83 6.18 -2.65
N GLU A 13 -11.87 7.00 -2.85
CA GLU A 13 -12.41 7.85 -1.77
C GLU A 13 -13.00 7.07 -0.59
N PRO A 14 -13.78 5.98 -0.78
CA PRO A 14 -14.27 5.17 0.35
C PRO A 14 -13.14 4.60 1.21
N LEU A 15 -12.03 4.21 0.57
CA LEU A 15 -10.85 3.70 1.28
C LEU A 15 -10.14 4.84 2.03
N LYS A 16 -10.02 6.02 1.43
CA LYS A 16 -9.45 7.20 2.09
C LYS A 16 -10.27 7.62 3.31
N ASP A 17 -11.59 7.64 3.20
CA ASP A 17 -12.50 7.96 4.31
C ASP A 17 -12.31 6.97 5.47
N TYR A 18 -12.33 5.67 5.18
CA TYR A 18 -12.03 4.66 6.18
C TYR A 18 -10.68 4.88 6.87
N LEU A 19 -9.62 5.20 6.10
CA LEU A 19 -8.28 5.36 6.65
C LEU A 19 -8.08 6.65 7.44
N ARG A 20 -8.79 7.73 7.09
CA ARG A 20 -8.78 8.99 7.86
C ARG A 20 -9.20 8.75 9.31
N ASP A 21 -10.12 7.83 9.55
CA ASP A 21 -10.57 7.48 10.90
C ASP A 21 -9.57 6.61 11.68
N GLN A 22 -8.61 5.97 11.00
CA GLN A 22 -7.62 5.06 11.60
C GLN A 22 -6.26 5.73 11.89
N CYS A 23 -6.06 6.97 11.44
CA CYS A 23 -4.77 7.64 11.57
C CYS A 23 -4.91 9.13 11.90
N SER A 24 -3.80 9.72 12.33
CA SER A 24 -3.75 11.16 12.64
C SER A 24 -3.51 11.98 11.37
N GLU A 25 -2.95 11.35 10.34
CA GLU A 25 -2.58 11.99 9.08
C GLU A 25 -2.59 10.95 7.97
N LEU A 26 -3.33 11.25 6.90
CA LEU A 26 -3.38 10.45 5.68
C LEU A 26 -2.74 11.23 4.53
N ILE A 27 -1.71 10.67 3.92
CA ILE A 27 -1.07 11.20 2.71
C ILE A 27 -1.36 10.22 1.58
N SER A 28 -2.02 10.64 0.51
CA SER A 28 -2.39 9.76 -0.60
C SER A 28 -1.66 10.09 -1.91
N PHE A 29 -1.22 9.05 -2.61
CA PHE A 29 -0.82 9.09 -4.02
C PHE A 29 -1.84 8.30 -4.86
N GLU A 30 -2.61 9.03 -5.66
CA GLU A 30 -3.67 8.46 -6.48
C GLU A 30 -3.21 8.37 -7.93
N PHE A 31 -3.31 7.18 -8.50
CA PHE A 31 -2.95 6.89 -9.88
C PHE A 31 -4.20 6.46 -10.67
N PRO A 32 -4.19 6.56 -12.00
CA PRO A 32 -5.28 6.07 -12.83
C PRO A 32 -5.62 4.60 -12.55
N ASP A 33 -6.87 4.20 -12.81
CA ASP A 33 -7.26 2.80 -12.70
C ASP A 33 -6.36 1.92 -13.59
N HIS A 34 -5.96 0.77 -13.08
CA HIS A 34 -5.00 -0.13 -13.76
C HIS A 34 -3.59 0.44 -13.96
N HIS A 35 -3.16 1.40 -13.14
CA HIS A 35 -1.83 1.99 -13.25
C HIS A 35 -0.70 0.96 -13.23
N ILE A 36 0.20 1.06 -14.20
CA ILE A 36 1.46 0.30 -14.25
C ILE A 36 2.52 1.14 -13.55
N TYR A 37 2.84 0.79 -12.30
CA TYR A 37 3.83 1.48 -11.49
C TYR A 37 5.22 1.46 -12.14
N LYS A 38 5.68 2.64 -12.55
CA LYS A 38 7.03 2.85 -13.07
C LYS A 38 8.00 3.10 -11.92
N LYS A 39 9.29 2.90 -12.18
CA LYS A 39 10.36 3.15 -11.20
C LYS A 39 10.24 4.52 -10.51
N LYS A 40 9.97 5.58 -11.28
CA LYS A 40 9.81 6.95 -10.77
C LYS A 40 8.66 7.09 -9.76
N ASP A 41 7.58 6.32 -9.92
CA ASP A 41 6.41 6.38 -9.04
C ASP A 41 6.78 5.81 -7.68
N LEU A 42 7.45 4.66 -7.66
CA LEU A 42 7.90 4.00 -6.44
C LEU A 42 9.00 4.79 -5.72
N GLN A 43 9.90 5.41 -6.48
CA GLN A 43 10.91 6.32 -5.92
C GLN A 43 10.29 7.56 -5.28
N MET A 44 9.25 8.13 -5.89
CA MET A 44 8.49 9.23 -5.31
C MET A 44 7.80 8.82 -4.01
N ILE A 45 7.14 7.66 -3.99
CA ILE A 45 6.49 7.10 -2.78
C ILE A 45 7.52 6.89 -1.67
N ARG A 46 8.65 6.23 -1.98
CA ARG A 46 9.73 5.99 -1.03
C ARG A 46 10.28 7.29 -0.46
N LYS A 47 10.64 8.24 -1.32
CA LYS A 47 11.18 9.54 -0.90
C LYS A 47 10.20 10.24 0.03
N LYS A 48 8.91 10.28 -0.33
CA LYS A 48 7.89 10.90 0.51
C LYS A 48 7.78 10.20 1.86
N PHE A 49 7.82 8.87 1.90
CA PHE A 49 7.81 8.11 3.14
C PHE A 49 9.02 8.44 4.02
N GLU A 50 10.22 8.50 3.45
CA GLU A 50 11.47 8.81 4.16
C GLU A 50 11.46 10.23 4.74
N GLU A 51 10.85 11.21 4.05
CA GLU A 51 10.71 12.60 4.49
C GLU A 51 9.80 12.80 5.72
N LEU A 52 8.93 11.83 6.04
CA LEU A 52 8.03 11.95 7.20
C LEU A 52 8.81 11.87 8.51
N PHE A 53 8.72 12.89 9.36
CA PHE A 53 9.47 12.98 10.63
C PHE A 53 9.05 11.96 11.70
N THR A 54 7.81 11.45 11.63
CA THR A 54 7.30 10.48 12.61
C THR A 54 7.92 9.10 12.44
N ARG A 55 8.20 8.43 13.56
CA ARG A 55 8.55 6.99 13.57
C ARG A 55 7.32 6.08 13.47
N SER A 56 6.14 6.58 13.82
CA SER A 56 4.86 5.90 13.68
C SER A 56 4.26 6.22 12.31
N LYS A 57 4.75 5.51 11.29
CA LYS A 57 4.30 5.61 9.89
C LYS A 57 4.35 4.28 9.16
N ILE A 58 3.41 4.07 8.25
CA ILE A 58 3.34 2.91 7.37
C ILE A 58 3.02 3.34 5.93
N ILE A 59 3.30 2.46 4.97
CA ILE A 59 2.81 2.58 3.60
C ILE A 59 1.65 1.59 3.42
N LEU A 60 0.58 2.03 2.78
CA LEU A 60 -0.61 1.22 2.53
C LEU A 60 -1.00 1.26 1.06
N THR A 61 -1.36 0.13 0.50
CA THR A 61 -1.89 0.01 -0.87
C THR A 61 -3.05 -0.98 -0.94
N THR A 62 -3.51 -1.31 -2.15
CA THR A 62 -4.59 -2.28 -2.36
C THR A 62 -4.02 -3.61 -2.83
N GLU A 63 -4.73 -4.71 -2.58
CA GLU A 63 -4.37 -6.03 -3.12
C GLU A 63 -4.21 -6.00 -4.65
N LYS A 64 -5.11 -5.30 -5.35
CA LYS A 64 -5.00 -5.11 -6.81
C LYS A 64 -3.67 -4.51 -7.24
N ASP A 65 -3.20 -3.51 -6.50
CA ASP A 65 -1.94 -2.85 -6.81
C ASP A 65 -0.75 -3.74 -6.45
N VAL A 66 -0.84 -4.52 -5.36
CA VAL A 66 0.15 -5.57 -5.05
C VAL A 66 0.29 -6.58 -6.19
N MET A 67 -0.81 -7.06 -6.76
CA MET A 67 -0.79 -8.02 -7.89
C MET A 67 -0.08 -7.46 -9.14
N ARG A 68 -0.12 -6.14 -9.33
CA ARG A 68 0.62 -5.44 -10.41
C ARG A 68 2.09 -5.23 -10.03
N LEU A 69 2.36 -4.90 -8.77
CA LEU A 69 3.72 -4.65 -8.27
C LEU A 69 4.59 -5.91 -8.20
N ILE A 70 4.02 -7.08 -7.87
CA ILE A 70 4.78 -8.34 -7.84
C ILE A 70 5.35 -8.69 -9.22
N LYS A 71 4.66 -8.28 -10.29
CA LYS A 71 5.11 -8.45 -11.68
C LYS A 71 6.05 -7.33 -12.14
N SER A 72 6.25 -6.29 -11.32
CA SER A 72 7.07 -5.13 -11.67
C SER A 72 8.56 -5.41 -11.44
N PRO A 73 9.44 -5.08 -12.40
CA PRO A 73 10.89 -5.14 -12.19
C PRO A 73 11.40 -4.11 -11.16
N TYR A 74 10.52 -3.21 -10.70
CA TYR A 74 10.85 -2.12 -9.79
C TYR A 74 10.40 -2.35 -8.35
N LEU A 75 9.88 -3.53 -8.01
CA LEU A 75 9.42 -3.87 -6.66
C LEU A 75 10.50 -3.63 -5.58
N SER A 76 11.78 -3.79 -5.95
CA SER A 76 12.92 -3.56 -5.08
C SER A 76 13.02 -2.13 -4.53
N GLU A 77 12.39 -1.14 -5.16
CA GLU A 77 12.32 0.24 -4.66
C GLU A 77 11.57 0.31 -3.30
N LEU A 78 10.62 -0.60 -3.05
CA LEU A 78 9.86 -0.71 -1.81
C LEU A 78 10.53 -1.60 -0.74
N LYS A 79 11.70 -2.20 -1.05
CA LYS A 79 12.40 -3.08 -0.12
C LYS A 79 12.79 -2.33 1.15
N ASN A 80 12.63 -3.00 2.30
CA ASN A 80 12.90 -2.48 3.65
C ASN A 80 11.96 -1.35 4.10
N LEU A 81 10.84 -1.12 3.39
CA LEU A 81 9.78 -0.21 3.84
C LEU A 81 8.62 -1.01 4.45
N PRO A 82 7.90 -0.45 5.45
CA PRO A 82 6.73 -1.10 6.06
C PRO A 82 5.50 -0.94 5.17
N VAL A 83 5.43 -1.73 4.09
CA VAL A 83 4.33 -1.72 3.12
C VAL A 83 3.29 -2.77 3.49
N PHE A 84 2.03 -2.36 3.56
CA PHE A 84 0.87 -3.21 3.80
C PHE A 84 -0.15 -3.04 2.68
N TYR A 85 -1.09 -3.97 2.58
CA TYR A 85 -2.21 -3.87 1.64
C TYR A 85 -3.53 -4.16 2.31
N ILE A 86 -4.59 -3.56 1.76
CA ILE A 86 -5.98 -3.87 2.12
C ILE A 86 -6.61 -4.65 0.97
N PRO A 87 -7.22 -5.81 1.24
CA PRO A 87 -8.11 -6.48 0.29
C PRO A 87 -9.25 -5.54 -0.05
N ILE A 88 -9.47 -5.31 -1.34
CA ILE A 88 -10.61 -4.54 -1.81
C ILE A 88 -11.52 -5.49 -2.58
N GLU A 89 -12.63 -5.86 -1.94
CA GLU A 89 -13.74 -6.52 -2.63
C GLU A 89 -14.29 -5.54 -3.66
N VAL A 90 -13.81 -5.66 -4.88
CA VAL A 90 -14.60 -5.22 -6.00
C VAL A 90 -15.77 -6.18 -6.03
N LYS A 91 -16.99 -5.68 -5.99
CA LYS A 91 -18.14 -6.45 -6.48
C LYS A 91 -17.95 -6.67 -7.98
N LEU A 92 -16.99 -7.52 -8.36
CA LEU A 92 -16.88 -8.10 -9.67
C LEU A 92 -18.02 -9.09 -9.75
N HIS A 93 -19.02 -8.77 -10.55
CA HIS A 93 -19.87 -9.81 -11.10
C HIS A 93 -18.94 -10.78 -11.84
N GLY A 94 -18.75 -11.97 -11.27
CA GLY A 94 -18.16 -13.12 -11.94
C GLY A 94 -16.64 -13.25 -11.76
N THR A 95 -16.29 -14.30 -10.99
CA THR A 95 -15.22 -15.26 -11.33
C THR A 95 -13.81 -14.71 -11.49
N ASP A 96 -13.13 -14.32 -10.41
CA ASP A 96 -11.66 -14.36 -10.34
C ASP A 96 -11.20 -14.26 -8.86
N GLU A 97 -11.41 -15.33 -8.10
CA GLU A 97 -10.60 -15.64 -6.92
C GLU A 97 -9.63 -16.76 -7.34
N PRO A 98 -8.32 -16.56 -7.11
CA PRO A 98 -7.66 -17.52 -6.24
C PRO A 98 -6.66 -16.87 -5.28
N GLU A 99 -6.89 -17.17 -4.00
CA GLU A 99 -5.91 -17.64 -3.01
C GLU A 99 -4.49 -17.04 -3.07
N PHE A 100 -4.25 -16.00 -2.27
CA PHE A 100 -2.91 -15.77 -1.72
C PHE A 100 -2.96 -15.00 -0.40
N GLU A 101 -3.59 -15.63 0.60
CA GLU A 101 -3.40 -15.24 1.98
C GLU A 101 -1.93 -15.43 2.38
N GLN A 102 -1.35 -14.38 2.97
CA GLN A 102 -0.26 -14.48 3.94
C GLN A 102 1.18 -14.58 3.39
N GLN A 103 1.68 -13.52 2.72
CA GLN A 103 3.15 -13.33 2.54
C GLN A 103 3.72 -11.97 2.99
N ILE A 104 2.96 -11.09 3.64
CA ILE A 104 3.51 -9.85 4.26
C ILE A 104 3.02 -9.69 5.72
N ILE A 105 2.97 -10.77 6.51
CA ILE A 105 2.63 -10.71 7.95
C ILE A 105 3.85 -10.96 8.87
N GLU A 106 4.99 -11.45 8.37
CA GLU A 106 6.12 -11.83 9.26
C GLU A 106 6.99 -10.68 9.77
N TYR A 107 6.80 -9.43 9.33
CA TYR A 107 7.60 -8.31 9.86
C TYR A 107 7.02 -7.67 11.13
N VAL A 108 5.71 -7.85 11.39
CA VAL A 108 5.01 -7.18 12.51
C VAL A 108 5.31 -7.81 13.86
N GLU A 109 5.57 -9.11 13.95
CA GLU A 109 5.83 -9.76 15.24
C GLU A 109 7.25 -9.55 15.77
N LYS A 110 8.26 -9.38 14.90
CA LYS A 110 9.65 -9.21 15.36
C LYS A 110 9.97 -7.82 15.91
N ASN A 111 9.26 -6.78 15.50
CA ASN A 111 9.54 -5.40 15.94
C ASN A 111 8.61 -4.88 17.05
N ARG A 112 7.57 -5.62 17.44
CA ARG A 112 6.76 -5.27 18.64
C ARG A 112 7.33 -5.79 19.96
N ARG A 113 8.36 -6.65 19.94
CA ARG A 113 8.96 -7.23 21.16
C ARG A 113 10.31 -6.61 21.57
N ASN A 114 10.93 -5.75 20.76
CA ASN A 114 12.23 -5.15 21.07
C ASN A 114 12.26 -3.62 20.85
N GLY A 115 11.35 -2.89 21.49
CA GLY A 115 11.37 -1.42 21.52
C GLY A 115 10.72 -0.88 22.77
#